data_AF-A0A3B8Z788-F1
#
_entry.id   AF-A0A3B8Z788-F1
#
_cell.length_a   1.000
_cell.length_b   1.000
_cell.length_c   1.000
_cell.angle_alpha   90.00
_cell.angle_beta   90.00
_cell.angle_gamma   90.00
#
_symmetry.space_group_name_H-M   'P 1'
#
loop_
_entity.id
_entity.type
_entity.pdbx_description
1 polymer ?
#
loop_
_entity_poly.entity_id
_entity_poly.type
_entity_poly.pdbx_seq_one_letter_code
_entity_poly.pdbx_strand_id
1 'polypeptide(L)'
;MKINRRRFIFGSVLVGGGALFTYSATRPSRHRRANVDLAQGEERYITSFIKIEPGNEITIYVPHSEMGQGIHTSLSMMAADELDANWEEVNIEQAPAIDLFANGDLVRGFAGEFGVPDFLMGLVGASAFAVAEIGNLQTTGGSSSVRYTGEHGMRVAGAAARKMLIEAAAVRWGVPVEGLSTKLSHVQHNATGRSFSYGELAAEAALMEPPENPRLKDRSQFNIMGKAISRNDIPAKVDGSAMYGLDAHSDDMLYAAIRMAPVFGTKLVSANTQPAFSVRGVEDVIELEDSVAVVADSYWRAKKALELVETEWEASENDSVSSTDIAARFDRELADSNGSKDKEVGDADAALSSAADYIEASYRVPYLAHAAMEPMNCTVHIKGDTADLWTSTQDALGIKGRVARIA
;
A
#
# COMPACT_ATOMS: atom_id res chain seq x y z
N MET A 1 -1.22 10.29 42.57
CA MET A 1 -0.97 8.85 42.32
C MET A 1 -0.29 8.72 40.96
N LYS A 2 1.02 8.45 40.89
CA LYS A 2 1.74 8.35 39.60
C LYS A 2 1.32 7.06 38.89
N ILE A 3 0.55 7.18 37.82
CA ILE A 3 0.20 6.03 36.97
C ILE A 3 1.51 5.56 36.30
N ASN A 4 1.94 4.35 36.63
CA ASN A 4 3.11 3.73 36.00
C ASN A 4 2.81 3.48 34.52
N ARG A 5 3.73 3.85 33.60
CA ARG A 5 3.61 3.62 32.15
C ARG A 5 3.12 2.21 31.82
N ARG A 6 3.56 1.20 32.57
CA ARG A 6 3.06 -0.19 32.45
C ARG A 6 1.55 -0.33 32.66
N ARG A 7 1.00 0.25 33.73
CA ARG A 7 -0.45 0.17 34.03
C ARG A 7 -1.29 0.99 33.05
N PHE A 8 -0.76 2.10 32.54
CA PHE A 8 -1.43 2.86 31.47
C PHE A 8 -1.47 2.06 30.17
N ILE A 9 -0.33 1.50 29.73
CA ILE A 9 -0.26 0.66 28.52
C ILE A 9 -1.15 -0.58 28.65
N PHE A 10 -1.11 -1.29 29.77
CA PHE A 10 -1.99 -2.45 29.99
C PHE A 10 -3.48 -2.05 30.02
N GLY A 11 -3.82 -0.89 30.60
CA GLY A 11 -5.20 -0.38 30.64
C GLY A 11 -5.72 0.10 29.28
N SER A 12 -4.90 0.79 28.49
CA SER A 12 -5.26 1.28 27.16
C SER A 12 -5.36 0.14 26.13
N VAL A 13 -4.50 -0.88 26.25
CA VAL A 13 -4.57 -2.10 25.41
C VAL A 13 -5.82 -2.93 25.74
N LEU A 14 -6.24 -3.01 27.01
CA LEU A 14 -7.46 -3.76 27.39
C LEU A 14 -8.74 -3.13 26.87
N VAL A 15 -8.89 -1.80 26.95
CA VAL A 15 -10.12 -1.11 26.52
C VAL A 15 -10.15 -0.88 25.01
N GLY A 16 -9.07 -0.34 24.43
CA GLY A 16 -8.97 -0.08 22.99
C GLY A 16 -8.76 -1.36 22.18
N GLY A 17 -7.87 -2.25 22.64
CA GLY A 17 -7.60 -3.54 21.99
C GLY A 17 -8.75 -4.53 22.13
N GLY A 18 -9.48 -4.52 23.26
CA GLY A 18 -10.69 -5.33 23.43
C GLY A 18 -11.79 -4.97 22.43
N ALA A 19 -12.07 -3.67 22.25
CA ALA A 19 -13.06 -3.20 21.28
C ALA A 19 -12.67 -3.53 19.83
N LEU A 20 -11.41 -3.33 19.46
CA LEU A 20 -10.89 -3.69 18.13
C LEU A 20 -10.92 -5.20 17.88
N PHE A 21 -10.61 -6.00 18.89
CA PHE A 21 -10.73 -7.46 18.81
C PHE A 21 -12.18 -7.88 18.61
N THR A 22 -13.12 -7.34 19.39
CA THR A 22 -14.55 -7.64 19.23
C THR A 22 -15.05 -7.19 17.85
N TYR A 23 -14.65 -6.01 17.38
CA TYR A 23 -14.95 -5.53 16.04
C TYR A 23 -14.45 -6.49 14.96
N SER A 24 -13.21 -6.97 15.08
CA SER A 24 -12.62 -7.92 14.13
C SER A 24 -13.30 -9.29 14.17
N ALA A 25 -13.51 -9.84 15.37
CA ALA A 25 -14.04 -11.19 15.58
C ALA A 25 -15.53 -11.35 15.23
N THR A 26 -16.29 -10.25 15.16
CA THR A 26 -17.73 -10.29 14.84
C THR A 26 -18.03 -10.02 13.37
N ARG A 27 -17.04 -9.59 12.58
CA ARG A 27 -17.21 -9.37 11.15
C ARG A 27 -17.13 -10.69 10.38
N PRO A 28 -17.90 -10.84 9.28
CA PRO A 28 -17.67 -11.92 8.33
C PRO A 28 -16.21 -11.90 7.88
N SER A 29 -15.62 -13.07 7.68
CA SER A 29 -14.24 -13.18 7.22
C SER A 29 -14.06 -12.48 5.87
N ARG A 30 -12.85 -12.00 5.62
CA ARG A 30 -12.56 -11.11 4.49
C ARG A 30 -12.89 -11.74 3.13
N HIS A 31 -12.65 -13.05 2.96
CA HIS A 31 -13.01 -13.74 1.72
C HIS A 31 -14.54 -13.80 1.52
N ARG A 32 -15.34 -13.97 2.58
CA ARG A 32 -16.81 -13.91 2.48
C ARG A 32 -17.28 -12.51 2.05
N ARG A 33 -16.72 -11.45 2.65
CA ARG A 33 -17.01 -10.07 2.23
C ARG A 33 -16.64 -9.86 0.77
N ALA A 34 -15.47 -10.33 0.33
CA ALA A 34 -15.06 -10.27 -1.07
C ALA A 34 -16.07 -10.96 -2.01
N ASN A 35 -16.56 -12.16 -1.63
CA ASN A 35 -17.59 -12.85 -2.41
C ASN A 35 -18.96 -12.15 -2.42
N VAL A 36 -19.29 -11.35 -1.39
CA VAL A 36 -20.55 -10.60 -1.34
C VAL A 36 -20.44 -9.28 -2.12
N ASP A 37 -19.33 -8.57 -1.93
CA ASP A 37 -19.19 -7.18 -2.38
C ASP A 37 -18.58 -7.07 -3.79
N LEU A 38 -17.78 -8.05 -4.22
CA LEU A 38 -16.99 -7.97 -5.46
C LEU A 38 -17.28 -9.07 -6.48
N ALA A 39 -17.62 -10.28 -6.04
CA ALA A 39 -17.78 -11.40 -6.97
C ALA A 39 -18.95 -11.20 -7.94
N GLN A 40 -18.70 -11.47 -9.21
CA GLN A 40 -19.68 -11.40 -10.30
C GLN A 40 -19.91 -12.79 -10.91
N GLY A 41 -21.18 -13.16 -11.06
CA GLY A 41 -21.55 -14.46 -11.63
C GLY A 41 -21.06 -15.66 -10.81
N GLU A 42 -20.26 -16.53 -11.43
CA GLU A 42 -19.81 -17.79 -10.83
C GLU A 42 -18.36 -17.75 -10.31
N GLU A 43 -17.67 -16.61 -10.40
CA GLU A 43 -16.34 -16.46 -9.83
C GLU A 43 -16.37 -16.49 -8.29
N ARG A 44 -15.29 -16.96 -7.67
CA ARG A 44 -15.22 -17.09 -6.22
C ARG A 44 -13.89 -16.59 -5.67
N TYR A 45 -13.97 -15.77 -4.62
CA TYR A 45 -12.82 -15.42 -3.80
C TYR A 45 -12.53 -16.55 -2.81
N ILE A 46 -11.47 -17.32 -3.07
CA ILE A 46 -11.02 -18.39 -2.17
C ILE A 46 -10.35 -17.78 -0.94
N THR A 47 -9.62 -16.69 -1.14
CA THR A 47 -9.16 -15.81 -0.06
C THR A 47 -9.46 -14.37 -0.46
N SER A 48 -9.20 -13.40 0.42
CA SER A 48 -9.36 -11.99 0.05
C SER A 48 -8.44 -11.55 -1.09
N PHE A 49 -7.34 -12.27 -1.36
CA PHE A 49 -6.36 -11.93 -2.41
C PHE A 49 -6.42 -12.83 -3.64
N ILE A 50 -7.17 -13.94 -3.60
CA ILE A 50 -7.18 -14.94 -4.67
C ILE A 50 -8.62 -15.20 -5.09
N LYS A 51 -8.92 -14.86 -6.33
CA LYS A 51 -10.17 -15.14 -7.03
C LYS A 51 -9.93 -16.27 -8.05
N ILE A 52 -10.85 -17.22 -8.13
CA ILE A 52 -10.80 -18.32 -9.10
C ILE A 52 -12.14 -18.38 -9.82
N GLU A 53 -12.07 -18.44 -11.15
CA GLU A 53 -13.24 -18.55 -12.02
C GLU A 53 -13.53 -20.02 -12.37
N PRO A 54 -14.78 -20.40 -12.74
CA PRO A 54 -15.10 -21.77 -13.12
C PRO A 54 -14.26 -22.29 -14.30
N GLY A 55 -13.80 -21.39 -15.18
CA GLY A 55 -12.89 -21.67 -16.29
C GLY A 55 -11.44 -21.93 -15.88
N ASN A 56 -11.14 -21.99 -14.57
CA ASN A 56 -9.81 -22.18 -13.97
C ASN A 56 -8.86 -20.97 -14.04
N GLU A 57 -9.37 -19.81 -14.45
CA GLU A 57 -8.63 -18.56 -14.44
C GLU A 57 -8.41 -18.08 -12.99
N ILE A 58 -7.17 -17.73 -12.65
CA ILE A 58 -6.78 -17.33 -11.30
C ILE A 58 -6.37 -15.87 -11.32
N THR A 59 -7.04 -15.05 -10.53
CA THR A 59 -6.66 -13.63 -10.35
C THR A 59 -6.10 -13.41 -8.96
N ILE A 60 -4.91 -12.81 -8.89
CA ILE A 60 -4.24 -12.40 -7.66
C ILE A 60 -4.36 -10.89 -7.52
N TYR A 61 -5.05 -10.45 -6.47
CA TYR A 61 -5.21 -9.05 -6.12
C TYR A 61 -4.04 -8.56 -5.28
N VAL A 62 -3.33 -7.53 -5.76
CA VAL A 62 -2.17 -6.95 -5.10
C VAL A 62 -2.55 -5.60 -4.47
N PRO A 63 -2.54 -5.45 -3.14
CA PRO A 63 -3.00 -4.24 -2.45
C PRO A 63 -1.91 -3.17 -2.37
N HIS A 64 -1.17 -2.96 -3.47
CA HIS A 64 -0.06 -2.03 -3.61
C HIS A 64 -0.07 -1.40 -5.01
N SER A 65 0.31 -0.14 -5.10
CA SER A 65 0.48 0.60 -6.35
C SER A 65 1.78 0.19 -7.03
N GLU A 66 1.77 0.05 -8.35
CA GLU A 66 2.92 -0.38 -9.16
C GLU A 66 3.10 0.53 -10.37
N MET A 67 4.30 1.08 -10.53
CA MET A 67 4.70 1.80 -11.75
C MET A 67 6.19 1.64 -12.07
N GLY A 68 6.78 0.48 -11.76
CA GLY A 68 8.16 0.09 -12.11
C GLY A 68 8.90 -0.74 -11.05
N GLN A 69 8.40 -0.81 -9.82
CA GLN A 69 9.07 -1.44 -8.67
C GLN A 69 9.10 -2.98 -8.72
N GLY A 70 8.16 -3.60 -9.43
CA GLY A 70 8.05 -5.06 -9.58
C GLY A 70 7.30 -5.74 -8.43
N ILE A 71 6.54 -4.98 -7.64
CA ILE A 71 5.81 -5.49 -6.49
C ILE A 71 4.65 -6.39 -6.90
N HIS A 72 3.92 -6.03 -7.97
CA HIS A 72 2.83 -6.85 -8.52
C HIS A 72 3.31 -8.24 -8.88
N THR A 73 4.43 -8.34 -9.61
CA THR A 73 5.05 -9.62 -9.96
C THR A 73 5.51 -10.37 -8.71
N SER A 74 6.29 -9.72 -7.84
CA SER A 74 6.91 -10.40 -6.68
C SER A 74 5.86 -10.97 -5.71
N LEU A 75 4.82 -10.19 -5.40
CA LEU A 75 3.74 -10.61 -4.51
C LEU A 75 2.88 -11.70 -5.13
N SER A 76 2.59 -11.59 -6.43
CA SER A 76 1.81 -12.61 -7.14
C SER A 76 2.57 -13.92 -7.28
N MET A 77 3.89 -13.89 -7.50
CA MET A 77 4.73 -15.08 -7.49
C MET A 77 4.65 -15.82 -6.14
N MET A 78 4.61 -15.08 -5.03
CA MET A 78 4.50 -15.69 -3.70
C MET A 78 3.18 -16.43 -3.49
N ALA A 79 2.06 -15.80 -3.85
CA ALA A 79 0.74 -16.42 -3.77
C ALA A 79 0.60 -17.58 -4.76
N ALA A 80 1.03 -17.40 -6.01
CA ALA A 80 0.97 -18.43 -7.06
C ALA A 80 1.81 -19.66 -6.74
N ASP A 81 3.03 -19.48 -6.19
CA ASP A 81 3.89 -20.60 -5.82
C ASP A 81 3.29 -21.39 -4.66
N GLU A 82 2.82 -20.70 -3.62
CA GLU A 82 2.10 -21.35 -2.52
C GLU A 82 0.77 -21.96 -2.99
N LEU A 83 0.19 -21.52 -4.11
CA LEU A 83 -1.02 -22.12 -4.66
C LEU A 83 -0.73 -23.32 -5.60
N ASP A 84 0.53 -23.56 -5.97
CA ASP A 84 0.90 -24.45 -7.10
C ASP A 84 0.15 -24.07 -8.40
N ALA A 85 -0.07 -22.77 -8.59
CA ALA A 85 -0.76 -22.25 -9.77
C ALA A 85 0.09 -22.40 -11.03
N ASN A 86 -0.59 -22.57 -12.17
CA ASN A 86 0.02 -22.38 -13.48
C ASN A 86 0.27 -20.88 -13.68
N TRP A 87 1.53 -20.44 -13.59
CA TRP A 87 1.89 -19.02 -13.69
C TRP A 87 1.41 -18.35 -14.98
N GLU A 88 1.37 -19.09 -16.10
CA GLU A 88 0.94 -18.57 -17.40
C GLU A 88 -0.57 -18.24 -17.45
N GLU A 89 -1.36 -18.76 -16.50
CA GLU A 89 -2.80 -18.54 -16.37
C GLU A 89 -3.15 -17.63 -15.17
N VAL A 90 -2.14 -17.04 -14.52
CA VAL A 90 -2.35 -16.12 -13.40
C VAL A 90 -2.49 -14.69 -13.92
N ASN A 91 -3.66 -14.10 -13.68
CA ASN A 91 -3.87 -12.67 -13.81
C ASN A 91 -3.44 -11.96 -12.53
N ILE A 92 -2.86 -10.78 -12.73
CA ILE A 92 -2.43 -9.91 -11.65
C ILE A 92 -3.22 -8.62 -11.75
N GLU A 93 -3.96 -8.30 -10.69
CA GLU A 93 -4.76 -7.08 -10.63
C GLU A 93 -4.35 -6.23 -9.42
N GLN A 94 -4.28 -4.92 -9.60
CA GLN A 94 -4.18 -4.02 -8.47
C GLN A 94 -5.49 -4.06 -7.68
N ALA A 95 -5.39 -4.24 -6.36
CA ALA A 95 -6.59 -4.27 -5.55
C ALA A 95 -7.26 -2.89 -5.45
N PRO A 96 -8.59 -2.81 -5.52
CA PRO A 96 -9.32 -1.55 -5.42
C PRO A 96 -9.10 -0.86 -4.07
N ALA A 97 -9.26 0.47 -4.06
CA ALA A 97 -9.15 1.30 -2.86
C ALA A 97 -10.40 1.19 -1.97
N ILE A 98 -10.54 0.04 -1.32
CA ILE A 98 -11.60 -0.27 -0.34
C ILE A 98 -11.00 -0.94 0.89
N ASP A 99 -11.69 -0.80 2.03
CA ASP A 99 -11.29 -1.34 3.34
C ASP A 99 -10.86 -2.80 3.30
N LEU A 100 -11.52 -3.62 2.45
CA LEU A 100 -11.21 -5.04 2.28
C LEU A 100 -9.72 -5.28 2.01
N PHE A 101 -9.03 -4.37 1.31
CA PHE A 101 -7.63 -4.49 0.90
C PHE A 101 -6.67 -3.64 1.72
N ALA A 102 -7.11 -3.09 2.85
CA ALA A 102 -6.24 -2.39 3.77
C ALA A 102 -5.06 -3.28 4.23
N ASN A 103 -3.88 -2.69 4.38
CA ASN A 103 -2.62 -3.40 4.61
C ASN A 103 -2.38 -3.78 6.08
N GLY A 104 -3.25 -4.63 6.65
CA GLY A 104 -3.02 -5.20 7.99
C GLY A 104 -1.69 -5.97 8.10
N ASP A 105 -1.19 -6.54 6.99
CA ASP A 105 0.10 -7.23 6.97
C ASP A 105 1.28 -6.29 7.28
N LEU A 106 1.21 -5.03 6.83
CA LEU A 106 2.20 -4.01 7.18
C LEU A 106 2.14 -3.70 8.68
N VAL A 107 0.94 -3.53 9.25
CA VAL A 107 0.75 -3.29 10.69
C VAL A 107 1.37 -4.43 11.51
N ARG A 108 1.13 -5.68 11.10
CA ARG A 108 1.71 -6.86 11.74
C ARG A 108 3.24 -6.87 11.62
N GLY A 109 3.78 -6.60 10.45
CA GLY A 109 5.23 -6.60 10.21
C GLY A 109 5.97 -5.54 11.01
N PHE A 110 5.48 -4.30 10.99
CA PHE A 110 6.08 -3.20 11.74
C PHE A 110 5.93 -3.36 13.25
N ALA A 111 4.85 -3.97 13.75
CA ALA A 111 4.74 -4.27 15.19
C ALA A 111 5.90 -5.15 15.69
N GLY A 112 6.34 -6.11 14.88
CA GLY A 112 7.52 -6.93 15.18
C GLY A 112 8.81 -6.11 15.19
N GLU A 113 9.01 -5.23 14.21
CA GLU A 113 10.22 -4.37 14.15
C GLU A 113 10.27 -3.33 15.27
N PHE A 114 9.12 -2.80 15.70
CA PHE A 114 9.02 -1.88 16.83
C PHE A 114 9.12 -2.59 18.20
N GLY A 115 9.40 -3.89 18.23
CA GLY A 115 9.68 -4.64 19.44
C GLY A 115 8.46 -4.96 20.29
N VAL A 116 7.27 -5.07 19.67
CA VAL A 116 6.09 -5.61 20.38
C VAL A 116 6.42 -7.04 20.85
N PRO A 117 6.27 -7.35 22.16
CA PRO A 117 6.58 -8.68 22.67
C PRO A 117 5.79 -9.80 21.97
N ASP A 118 6.45 -10.93 21.70
CA ASP A 118 5.87 -12.08 20.98
C ASP A 118 4.52 -12.55 21.54
N PHE A 119 4.34 -12.52 22.85
CA PHE A 119 3.09 -12.95 23.49
C PHE A 119 1.89 -12.06 23.15
N LEU A 120 2.10 -10.85 22.61
CA LEU A 120 1.05 -9.95 22.12
C LEU A 120 0.81 -10.06 20.61
N MET A 121 1.67 -10.75 19.87
CA MET A 121 1.57 -10.82 18.41
C MET A 121 0.29 -11.51 17.91
N GLY A 122 -0.31 -12.39 18.73
CA GLY A 122 -1.64 -12.94 18.43
C GLY A 122 -2.74 -11.88 18.44
N LEU A 123 -2.72 -10.96 19.41
CA LEU A 123 -3.66 -9.84 19.47
C LEU A 123 -3.40 -8.83 18.34
N VAL A 124 -2.12 -8.57 18.03
CA VAL A 124 -1.75 -7.75 16.87
C VAL A 124 -2.32 -8.35 15.59
N GLY A 125 -2.10 -9.65 15.34
CA GLY A 125 -2.62 -10.33 14.15
C GLY A 125 -4.14 -10.23 14.04
N ALA A 126 -4.87 -10.47 15.14
CA ALA A 126 -6.34 -10.39 15.16
C ALA A 126 -6.89 -8.98 14.92
N SER A 127 -6.14 -7.93 15.26
CA SER A 127 -6.60 -6.53 15.15
C SER A 127 -5.98 -5.76 13.98
N ALA A 128 -4.92 -6.28 13.34
CA ALA A 128 -4.11 -5.55 12.38
C ALA A 128 -4.91 -5.00 11.19
N PHE A 129 -5.82 -5.81 10.63
CA PHE A 129 -6.67 -5.35 9.54
C PHE A 129 -7.68 -4.30 9.99
N ALA A 130 -8.27 -4.43 11.18
CA ALA A 130 -9.15 -3.39 11.72
C ALA A 130 -8.41 -2.05 11.92
N VAL A 131 -7.17 -2.10 12.42
CA VAL A 131 -6.31 -0.92 12.53
C VAL A 131 -6.02 -0.30 11.16
N ALA A 132 -5.67 -1.13 10.17
CA ALA A 132 -5.39 -0.67 8.82
C ALA A 132 -6.63 -0.06 8.14
N GLU A 133 -7.80 -0.68 8.31
CA GLU A 133 -9.09 -0.18 7.80
C GLU A 133 -9.41 1.20 8.41
N ILE A 134 -9.37 1.32 9.75
CA ILE A 134 -9.62 2.61 10.44
C ILE A 134 -8.62 3.69 10.01
N GLY A 135 -7.38 3.28 9.75
CA GLY A 135 -6.32 4.17 9.28
C GLY A 135 -6.36 4.50 7.78
N ASN A 136 -7.28 3.91 7.00
CA ASN A 136 -7.31 3.97 5.53
C ASN A 136 -5.98 3.58 4.89
N LEU A 137 -5.31 2.55 5.40
CA LEU A 137 -3.95 2.19 5.01
C LEU A 137 -3.93 1.23 3.81
N GLN A 138 -3.57 1.70 2.62
CA GLN A 138 -3.27 0.84 1.47
C GLN A 138 -2.00 1.37 0.78
N THR A 139 -0.88 1.24 1.49
CA THR A 139 0.36 1.93 1.23
C THR A 139 1.44 1.06 0.61
N THR A 140 2.06 1.55 -0.46
CA THR A 140 3.30 1.01 -1.04
C THR A 140 4.50 1.76 -0.49
N GLY A 141 5.34 1.08 0.30
CA GLY A 141 6.51 1.67 0.94
C GLY A 141 7.69 0.72 0.96
N GLY A 142 8.82 1.17 0.42
CA GLY A 142 10.12 0.50 0.50
C GLY A 142 10.10 -1.02 0.30
N SER A 143 10.96 -1.72 1.04
CA SER A 143 10.99 -3.18 1.04
C SER A 143 9.90 -3.80 1.91
N SER A 144 9.25 -3.03 2.79
CA SER A 144 8.23 -3.55 3.73
C SER A 144 6.99 -4.04 3.01
N SER A 145 6.59 -3.40 1.89
CA SER A 145 5.46 -3.89 1.09
C SER A 145 5.69 -5.30 0.56
N VAL A 146 6.90 -5.65 0.12
CA VAL A 146 7.23 -7.04 -0.28
C VAL A 146 7.43 -7.93 0.94
N ARG A 147 8.23 -7.50 1.93
CA ARG A 147 8.59 -8.34 3.10
C ARG A 147 7.38 -8.77 3.90
N TYR A 148 6.48 -7.85 4.23
CA TYR A 148 5.36 -8.15 5.13
C TYR A 148 4.12 -8.61 4.38
N THR A 149 3.70 -7.91 3.33
CA THR A 149 2.55 -8.35 2.53
C THR A 149 2.84 -9.69 1.86
N GLY A 150 4.07 -9.90 1.44
CA GLY A 150 4.51 -11.18 0.89
C GLY A 150 4.43 -12.31 1.91
N GLU A 151 5.13 -12.17 3.03
CA GLU A 151 5.24 -13.23 4.04
C GLU A 151 3.93 -13.48 4.80
N HIS A 152 3.23 -12.41 5.20
CA HIS A 152 2.04 -12.52 6.06
C HIS A 152 0.71 -12.53 5.29
N GLY A 153 0.70 -11.99 4.07
CA GLY A 153 -0.48 -11.92 3.21
C GLY A 153 -0.47 -12.95 2.08
N MET A 154 0.37 -12.76 1.08
CA MET A 154 0.35 -13.51 -0.19
C MET A 154 0.69 -14.98 -0.02
N ARG A 155 1.74 -15.30 0.73
CA ARG A 155 2.13 -16.71 0.96
C ARG A 155 1.06 -17.45 1.76
N VAL A 156 0.52 -16.80 2.79
CA VAL A 156 -0.57 -17.32 3.61
C VAL A 156 -1.81 -17.55 2.75
N ALA A 157 -2.19 -16.58 1.91
CA ALA A 157 -3.34 -16.69 1.01
C ALA A 157 -3.20 -17.86 0.03
N GLY A 158 -2.04 -18.00 -0.64
CA GLY A 158 -1.79 -19.10 -1.56
C GLY A 158 -1.87 -20.47 -0.88
N ALA A 159 -1.23 -20.62 0.28
CA ALA A 159 -1.21 -21.89 1.01
C ALA A 159 -2.58 -22.24 1.62
N ALA A 160 -3.33 -21.24 2.07
CA ALA A 160 -4.70 -21.39 2.56
C ALA A 160 -5.63 -21.85 1.42
N ALA A 161 -5.59 -21.17 0.28
CA ALA A 161 -6.37 -21.55 -0.91
C ALA A 161 -6.05 -22.98 -1.37
N ARG A 162 -4.76 -23.32 -1.49
CA ARG A 162 -4.31 -24.69 -1.83
C ARG A 162 -4.91 -25.73 -0.90
N LYS A 163 -4.88 -25.48 0.41
CA LYS A 163 -5.45 -26.41 1.40
C LYS A 163 -6.97 -26.57 1.22
N MET A 164 -7.72 -25.48 1.08
CA MET A 164 -9.18 -25.52 0.91
C MET A 164 -9.58 -26.25 -0.38
N LEU A 165 -8.83 -26.07 -1.47
CA LEU A 165 -9.05 -26.78 -2.73
C LEU A 165 -8.80 -28.29 -2.58
N ILE A 166 -7.73 -28.69 -1.87
CA ILE A 166 -7.46 -30.09 -1.54
C ILE A 166 -8.59 -30.69 -0.70
N GLU A 167 -9.08 -29.97 0.31
CA GLU A 167 -10.19 -30.40 1.15
C GLU A 167 -11.49 -30.56 0.35
N ALA A 168 -11.80 -29.63 -0.55
CA ALA A 168 -12.96 -29.71 -1.43
C ALA A 168 -12.89 -30.94 -2.36
N ALA A 169 -11.72 -31.20 -2.94
CA ALA A 169 -11.49 -32.38 -3.77
C ALA A 169 -11.62 -33.69 -2.97
N ALA A 170 -11.06 -33.74 -1.76
CA ALA A 170 -11.14 -34.90 -0.86
C ALA A 170 -12.59 -35.26 -0.55
N VAL A 171 -13.43 -34.24 -0.24
CA VAL A 171 -14.86 -34.41 -0.01
C VAL A 171 -15.57 -34.94 -1.25
N ARG A 172 -15.38 -34.31 -2.41
CA ARG A 172 -16.02 -34.76 -3.67
C ARG A 172 -15.66 -36.18 -4.06
N TRP A 173 -14.41 -36.57 -3.82
CA TRP A 173 -13.90 -37.89 -4.19
C TRP A 173 -14.07 -38.96 -3.12
N GLY A 174 -14.43 -38.58 -1.89
CA GLY A 174 -14.50 -39.49 -0.75
C GLY A 174 -13.15 -40.13 -0.40
N VAL A 175 -12.04 -39.38 -0.54
CA VAL A 175 -10.67 -39.88 -0.30
C VAL A 175 -9.95 -39.05 0.77
N PRO A 176 -8.95 -39.62 1.48
CA PRO A 176 -8.12 -38.86 2.41
C PRO A 176 -7.28 -37.79 1.69
N VAL A 177 -7.06 -36.64 2.36
CA VAL A 177 -6.26 -35.51 1.83
C VAL A 177 -4.81 -35.89 1.54
N GLU A 178 -4.27 -36.88 2.25
CA GLU A 178 -2.91 -37.41 2.08
C GLU A 178 -2.72 -38.10 0.72
N GLY A 179 -3.82 -38.54 0.08
CA GLY A 179 -3.82 -39.10 -1.26
C GLY A 179 -3.81 -38.05 -2.37
N LEU A 180 -3.82 -36.75 -2.02
CA LEU A 180 -3.96 -35.64 -2.96
C LEU A 180 -2.68 -34.81 -3.08
N SER A 181 -2.46 -34.25 -4.25
CA SER A 181 -1.39 -33.28 -4.52
C SER A 181 -1.89 -32.16 -5.42
N THR A 182 -1.13 -31.08 -5.51
CA THR A 182 -1.44 -29.92 -6.35
C THR A 182 -0.33 -29.65 -7.35
N LYS A 183 -0.71 -29.30 -8.57
CA LYS A 183 0.23 -28.94 -9.63
C LYS A 183 -0.50 -28.21 -10.76
N LEU A 184 0.07 -27.10 -11.23
CA LEU A 184 -0.40 -26.35 -12.40
C LEU A 184 -1.90 -26.04 -12.32
N SER A 185 -2.34 -25.44 -11.21
CA SER A 185 -3.75 -25.07 -10.98
C SER A 185 -4.74 -26.25 -10.93
N HIS A 186 -4.28 -27.44 -10.54
CA HIS A 186 -5.12 -28.64 -10.43
C HIS A 186 -4.85 -29.39 -9.12
N VAL A 187 -5.90 -29.97 -8.55
CA VAL A 187 -5.78 -31.00 -7.50
C VAL A 187 -5.79 -32.38 -8.16
N GLN A 188 -4.85 -33.24 -7.81
CA GLN A 188 -4.64 -34.56 -8.39
C GLN A 188 -4.76 -35.65 -7.32
N HIS A 189 -5.43 -36.75 -7.63
CA HIS A 189 -5.46 -37.92 -6.76
C HIS A 189 -4.36 -38.90 -7.16
N ASN A 190 -3.32 -39.01 -6.32
CA ASN A 190 -2.07 -39.69 -6.61
C ASN A 190 -2.25 -41.16 -7.00
N ALA A 191 -3.21 -41.85 -6.39
CA ALA A 191 -3.43 -43.29 -6.63
C ALA A 191 -4.10 -43.59 -7.98
N THR A 192 -4.90 -42.67 -8.52
CA THR A 192 -5.70 -42.92 -9.75
C THR A 192 -5.34 -42.01 -10.92
N GLY A 193 -4.63 -40.91 -10.69
CA GLY A 193 -4.29 -39.93 -11.72
C GLY A 193 -5.42 -38.98 -12.14
N ARG A 194 -6.65 -39.17 -11.66
CA ARG A 194 -7.74 -38.21 -11.88
C ARG A 194 -7.42 -36.84 -11.26
N SER A 195 -7.92 -35.79 -11.89
CA SER A 195 -7.70 -34.41 -11.47
C SER A 195 -9.00 -33.60 -11.50
N PHE A 196 -9.08 -32.60 -10.63
CA PHE A 196 -9.98 -31.47 -10.75
C PHE A 196 -9.15 -30.22 -11.01
N SER A 197 -9.61 -29.36 -11.90
CA SER A 197 -9.17 -27.97 -11.95
C SER A 197 -9.54 -27.25 -10.65
N TYR A 198 -8.86 -26.15 -10.34
CA TYR A 198 -9.25 -25.31 -9.21
C TYR A 198 -10.60 -24.65 -9.44
N GLY A 199 -10.92 -24.27 -10.69
CA GLY A 199 -12.22 -23.72 -11.07
C GLY A 199 -13.40 -24.64 -10.71
N GLU A 200 -13.25 -25.95 -10.93
CA GLU A 200 -14.27 -26.94 -10.58
C GLU A 200 -14.54 -27.04 -9.07
N LEU A 201 -13.57 -26.67 -8.23
CA LEU A 201 -13.61 -26.79 -6.77
C LEU A 201 -13.85 -25.45 -6.07
N ALA A 202 -13.79 -24.34 -6.81
CA ALA A 202 -13.79 -23.00 -6.27
C ALA A 202 -15.06 -22.69 -5.45
N ALA A 203 -16.21 -23.20 -5.91
CA ALA A 203 -17.49 -23.02 -5.24
C ALA A 203 -17.53 -23.66 -3.85
N GLU A 204 -17.10 -24.92 -3.70
CA GLU A 204 -17.04 -25.56 -2.38
C GLU A 204 -15.93 -25.01 -1.50
N ALA A 205 -14.75 -24.74 -2.09
CA ALA A 205 -13.64 -24.17 -1.35
C ALA A 205 -14.01 -22.82 -0.73
N ALA A 206 -14.69 -21.94 -1.46
CA ALA A 206 -15.11 -20.62 -0.97
C ALA A 206 -16.14 -20.65 0.18
N LEU A 207 -16.71 -21.82 0.52
CA LEU A 207 -17.58 -21.98 1.69
C LEU A 207 -16.79 -22.24 2.98
N MET A 208 -15.52 -22.62 2.86
CA MET A 208 -14.62 -22.94 3.96
C MET A 208 -13.96 -21.66 4.49
N GLU A 209 -13.62 -21.64 5.78
CA GLU A 209 -12.80 -20.55 6.32
C GLU A 209 -11.32 -20.75 5.96
N PRO A 210 -10.66 -19.75 5.35
CA PRO A 210 -9.22 -19.79 5.12
C PRO A 210 -8.47 -19.99 6.43
N PRO A 211 -7.60 -21.02 6.54
CA PRO A 211 -6.79 -21.20 7.74
C PRO A 211 -5.84 -20.01 7.94
N GLU A 212 -5.78 -19.48 9.17
CA GLU A 212 -4.93 -18.34 9.50
C GLU A 212 -3.43 -18.67 9.49
N ASN A 213 -3.08 -19.93 9.80
CA ASN A 213 -1.70 -20.41 9.88
C ASN A 213 -1.53 -21.69 9.02
N PRO A 214 -1.66 -21.59 7.68
CA PRO A 214 -1.44 -22.73 6.81
C PRO A 214 0.05 -23.10 6.79
N ARG A 215 0.35 -24.37 6.49
CA ARG A 215 1.73 -24.80 6.27
C ARG A 215 2.25 -24.16 4.98
N LEU A 216 3.18 -23.23 5.14
CA LEU A 216 3.90 -22.62 4.03
C LEU A 216 4.95 -23.56 3.45
N LYS A 217 5.24 -23.41 2.16
CA LYS A 217 6.35 -24.08 1.51
C LYS A 217 7.68 -23.59 2.06
N ASP A 218 8.69 -24.45 2.05
CA ASP A 218 10.08 -24.02 2.21
C ASP A 218 10.72 -23.70 0.85
N ARG A 219 11.88 -23.03 0.88
CA ARG A 219 12.57 -22.56 -0.34
C ARG A 219 12.86 -23.68 -1.34
N SER A 220 13.06 -24.92 -0.89
CA SER A 220 13.35 -26.05 -1.78
C SER A 220 12.13 -26.51 -2.58
N GLN A 221 10.92 -26.10 -2.15
CA GLN A 221 9.65 -26.44 -2.78
C GLN A 221 9.15 -25.34 -3.74
N PHE A 222 9.88 -24.23 -3.86
CA PHE A 222 9.48 -23.09 -4.70
C PHE A 222 9.65 -23.43 -6.17
N ASN A 223 8.55 -23.28 -6.92
CA ASN A 223 8.51 -23.52 -8.35
C ASN A 223 8.44 -22.22 -9.17
N ILE A 224 8.13 -21.09 -8.54
CA ILE A 224 7.96 -19.78 -9.19
C ILE A 224 8.84 -18.74 -8.47
N MET A 225 8.74 -18.65 -7.15
CA MET A 225 9.53 -17.72 -6.32
C MET A 225 11.03 -17.89 -6.53
N GLY A 226 11.75 -16.77 -6.65
CA GLY A 226 13.19 -16.75 -6.85
C GLY A 226 13.66 -17.03 -8.28
N LYS A 227 12.73 -17.27 -9.23
CA LYS A 227 13.05 -17.40 -10.65
C LYS A 227 12.95 -16.05 -11.37
N ALA A 228 13.79 -15.86 -12.38
CA ALA A 228 13.70 -14.71 -13.27
C ALA A 228 12.56 -14.92 -14.28
N ILE A 229 11.39 -14.37 -13.96
CA ILE A 229 10.19 -14.44 -14.81
C ILE A 229 9.90 -13.05 -15.37
N SER A 230 9.46 -12.99 -16.63
CA SER A 230 9.05 -11.74 -17.28
C SER A 230 7.90 -11.09 -16.52
N ARG A 231 7.98 -9.78 -16.29
CA ARG A 231 6.95 -9.04 -15.56
C ARG A 231 5.81 -8.66 -16.50
N ASN A 232 4.57 -8.83 -16.03
CA ASN A 232 3.36 -8.56 -16.80
C ASN A 232 3.19 -7.07 -17.16
N ASP A 233 3.82 -6.17 -16.40
CA ASP A 233 3.73 -4.72 -16.62
C ASP A 233 4.75 -4.17 -17.63
N ILE A 234 5.72 -4.98 -18.08
CA ILE A 234 6.75 -4.53 -19.03
C ILE A 234 6.17 -4.25 -20.43
N PRO A 235 5.37 -5.13 -21.05
CA PRO A 235 4.92 -4.92 -22.43
C PRO A 235 4.27 -3.55 -22.65
N ALA A 236 3.32 -3.17 -21.79
CA ALA A 236 2.62 -1.89 -21.88
C ALA A 236 3.54 -0.67 -21.73
N LYS A 237 4.62 -0.80 -20.97
CA LYS A 237 5.63 0.28 -20.81
C LYS A 237 6.55 0.40 -22.01
N VAL A 238 6.79 -0.71 -22.72
CA VAL A 238 7.67 -0.74 -23.89
C VAL A 238 6.95 -0.24 -25.14
N ASP A 239 5.67 -0.57 -25.32
CA ASP A 239 4.88 -0.16 -26.47
C ASP A 239 4.13 1.18 -26.28
N GLY A 240 4.16 1.74 -25.07
CA GLY A 240 3.54 3.03 -24.74
C GLY A 240 2.03 2.96 -24.45
N SER A 241 1.46 1.76 -24.27
CA SER A 241 0.06 1.57 -23.87
C SER A 241 -0.18 1.68 -22.36
N ALA A 242 0.87 1.74 -21.54
CA ALA A 242 0.76 1.97 -20.10
C ALA A 242 0.20 3.37 -19.82
N MET A 243 -0.89 3.43 -19.06
CA MET A 243 -1.53 4.68 -18.65
C MET A 243 -0.93 5.20 -17.33
N TYR A 244 -0.44 6.43 -17.36
CA TYR A 244 0.03 7.19 -16.21
C TYR A 244 -1.05 8.17 -15.71
N GLY A 245 -0.81 8.80 -14.55
CA GLY A 245 -1.77 9.77 -14.00
C GLY A 245 -1.99 10.96 -14.93
N LEU A 246 -0.92 11.43 -15.58
CA LEU A 246 -0.96 12.51 -16.56
C LEU A 246 -1.74 12.19 -17.84
N ASP A 247 -1.94 10.90 -18.15
CA ASP A 247 -2.63 10.49 -19.37
C ASP A 247 -4.16 10.53 -19.22
N ALA A 248 -4.66 10.75 -17.99
CA ALA A 248 -6.08 10.96 -17.74
C ALA A 248 -6.59 12.21 -18.48
N HIS A 249 -7.62 12.04 -19.30
CA HIS A 249 -8.14 13.08 -20.18
C HIS A 249 -9.68 13.02 -20.26
N SER A 250 -10.31 14.18 -20.40
CA SER A 250 -11.72 14.35 -20.76
C SER A 250 -11.85 15.52 -21.73
N ASP A 251 -12.82 15.47 -22.64
CA ASP A 251 -13.01 16.49 -23.69
C ASP A 251 -13.29 17.89 -23.10
N ASP A 252 -13.92 17.95 -21.93
CA ASP A 252 -14.27 19.19 -21.23
C ASP A 252 -13.31 19.49 -20.05
N MET A 253 -12.12 18.88 -20.03
CA MET A 253 -11.16 19.03 -18.93
C MET A 253 -10.53 20.44 -18.90
N LEU A 254 -10.50 21.04 -17.71
CA LEU A 254 -9.74 22.25 -17.42
C LEU A 254 -8.40 21.92 -16.74
N TYR A 255 -7.45 22.84 -16.88
CA TYR A 255 -6.10 22.72 -16.33
C TYR A 255 -5.85 23.82 -15.30
N ALA A 256 -5.31 23.45 -14.15
CA ALA A 256 -4.87 24.39 -13.12
C ALA A 256 -3.35 24.55 -13.15
N ALA A 257 -2.88 25.79 -13.23
CA ALA A 257 -1.49 26.13 -12.92
C ALA A 257 -1.45 26.78 -11.54
N ILE A 258 -0.61 26.27 -10.64
CA ILE A 258 -0.59 26.65 -9.22
C ILE A 258 0.73 27.34 -8.87
N ARG A 259 0.65 28.46 -8.16
CA ARG A 259 1.78 29.08 -7.46
C ARG A 259 1.58 28.89 -5.97
N MET A 260 2.46 28.10 -5.36
CA MET A 260 2.50 27.90 -3.91
C MET A 260 3.32 29.00 -3.23
N ALA A 261 3.06 29.23 -1.95
CA ALA A 261 3.86 30.09 -1.10
C ALA A 261 5.34 29.68 -1.19
N PRO A 262 6.28 30.65 -1.30
CA PRO A 262 7.70 30.35 -1.50
C PRO A 262 8.36 29.74 -0.25
N VAL A 263 7.75 29.90 0.92
CA VAL A 263 8.25 29.38 2.20
C VAL A 263 7.19 28.47 2.81
N PHE A 264 7.58 27.25 3.19
CA PHE A 264 6.66 26.30 3.78
C PHE A 264 6.00 26.84 5.06
N GLY A 265 4.67 26.72 5.12
CA GLY A 265 3.88 27.14 6.27
C GLY A 265 3.44 28.61 6.27
N THR A 266 3.84 29.40 5.26
CA THR A 266 3.34 30.77 5.09
C THR A 266 2.07 30.81 4.24
N LYS A 267 1.30 31.89 4.39
CA LYS A 267 0.00 32.07 3.73
C LYS A 267 0.03 33.07 2.59
N LEU A 268 -0.96 32.96 1.69
CA LEU A 268 -1.31 34.02 0.74
C LEU A 268 -1.96 35.17 1.51
N VAL A 269 -1.37 36.36 1.45
CA VAL A 269 -1.92 37.57 2.07
C VAL A 269 -2.87 38.28 1.11
N SER A 270 -2.45 38.42 -0.15
CA SER A 270 -3.26 39.03 -1.20
C SER A 270 -2.81 38.57 -2.58
N ALA A 271 -3.73 38.61 -3.56
CA ALA A 271 -3.42 38.40 -4.97
C ALA A 271 -4.14 39.42 -5.87
N ASN A 272 -3.41 40.03 -6.79
CA ASN A 272 -3.98 40.79 -7.90
C ASN A 272 -4.23 39.84 -9.07
N THR A 273 -5.44 39.29 -9.14
CA THR A 273 -5.82 38.23 -10.09
C THR A 273 -6.35 38.77 -11.42
N GLN A 274 -6.77 40.03 -11.47
CA GLN A 274 -7.44 40.63 -12.64
C GLN A 274 -6.65 40.52 -13.96
N PRO A 275 -5.32 40.72 -13.99
CA PRO A 275 -4.54 40.57 -15.22
C PRO A 275 -4.63 39.19 -15.86
N ALA A 276 -4.86 38.12 -15.08
CA ALA A 276 -4.95 36.75 -15.59
C ALA A 276 -6.11 36.58 -16.59
N PHE A 277 -7.25 37.23 -16.36
CA PHE A 277 -8.43 37.15 -17.22
C PHE A 277 -8.26 37.83 -18.59
N SER A 278 -7.15 38.56 -18.81
CA SER A 278 -6.80 39.06 -20.15
C SER A 278 -6.32 37.95 -21.11
N VAL A 279 -5.93 36.80 -20.56
CA VAL A 279 -5.53 35.62 -21.34
C VAL A 279 -6.77 34.85 -21.76
N ARG A 280 -6.97 34.68 -23.07
CA ARG A 280 -8.07 33.88 -23.61
C ARG A 280 -8.06 32.47 -23.02
N GLY A 281 -9.24 31.96 -22.66
CA GLY A 281 -9.45 30.58 -22.20
C GLY A 281 -9.22 30.40 -20.70
N VAL A 282 -8.87 31.47 -19.97
CA VAL A 282 -8.92 31.48 -18.50
C VAL A 282 -10.38 31.50 -18.08
N GLU A 283 -10.75 30.53 -17.25
CA GLU A 283 -12.09 30.38 -16.70
C GLU A 283 -12.17 30.94 -15.28
N ASP A 284 -11.12 30.75 -14.47
CA ASP A 284 -11.15 31.19 -13.07
C ASP A 284 -9.74 31.40 -12.48
N VAL A 285 -9.68 32.13 -11.36
CA VAL A 285 -8.51 32.23 -10.49
C VAL A 285 -8.94 31.94 -9.04
N ILE A 286 -8.38 30.89 -8.47
CA ILE A 286 -8.73 30.39 -7.14
C ILE A 286 -7.62 30.77 -6.15
N GLU A 287 -7.97 31.58 -5.15
CA GLU A 287 -7.11 31.87 -4.01
C GLU A 287 -7.32 30.79 -2.92
N LEU A 288 -6.22 30.19 -2.47
CA LEU A 288 -6.17 29.18 -1.42
C LEU A 288 -5.35 29.73 -0.23
N GLU A 289 -5.33 28.99 0.89
CA GLU A 289 -4.64 29.45 2.11
C GLU A 289 -3.15 29.78 1.89
N ASP A 290 -2.45 28.94 1.12
CA ASP A 290 -1.00 29.00 0.89
C ASP A 290 -0.64 29.05 -0.60
N SER A 291 -1.61 29.31 -1.47
CA SER A 291 -1.41 29.21 -2.92
C SER A 291 -2.45 29.99 -3.72
N VAL A 292 -2.15 30.24 -4.99
CA VAL A 292 -3.10 30.74 -5.98
C VAL A 292 -3.04 29.86 -7.23
N ALA A 293 -4.20 29.52 -7.78
CA ALA A 293 -4.33 28.67 -8.96
C ALA A 293 -5.07 29.41 -10.07
N VAL A 294 -4.54 29.38 -11.30
CA VAL A 294 -5.28 29.84 -12.48
C VAL A 294 -5.80 28.63 -13.24
N VAL A 295 -7.09 28.63 -13.56
CA VAL A 295 -7.80 27.56 -14.26
C VAL A 295 -8.11 27.99 -15.69
N ALA A 296 -7.77 27.16 -16.67
CA ALA A 296 -7.99 27.44 -18.09
C ALA A 296 -8.26 26.18 -18.91
N ASP A 297 -8.79 26.35 -20.12
CA ASP A 297 -8.98 25.30 -21.14
C ASP A 297 -7.67 24.70 -21.71
N SER A 298 -6.51 25.17 -21.23
CA SER A 298 -5.19 24.68 -21.61
C SER A 298 -4.18 24.94 -20.51
N TYR A 299 -3.35 23.94 -20.20
CA TYR A 299 -2.22 24.10 -19.27
C TYR A 299 -1.33 25.29 -19.61
N TRP A 300 -1.00 25.49 -20.90
CA TRP A 300 -0.12 26.59 -21.30
C TRP A 300 -0.75 27.96 -21.03
N ARG A 301 -2.07 28.10 -21.26
CA ARG A 301 -2.81 29.34 -20.97
C ARG A 301 -2.89 29.59 -19.47
N ALA A 302 -3.23 28.57 -18.68
CA ALA A 302 -3.24 28.64 -17.22
C ALA A 302 -1.88 29.11 -16.69
N LYS A 303 -0.78 28.50 -17.16
CA LYS A 303 0.58 28.86 -16.76
C LYS A 303 0.93 30.30 -17.12
N LYS A 304 0.61 30.75 -18.34
CA LYS A 304 0.90 32.12 -18.79
C LYS A 304 0.05 33.17 -18.09
N ALA A 305 -1.20 32.86 -17.79
CA ALA A 305 -2.06 33.72 -17.00
C ALA A 305 -1.58 33.81 -15.54
N LEU A 306 -1.12 32.70 -14.96
CA LEU A 306 -0.54 32.68 -13.61
C LEU A 306 0.70 33.58 -13.48
N GLU A 307 1.52 33.73 -14.53
CA GLU A 307 2.66 34.65 -14.54
C GLU A 307 2.23 36.13 -14.35
N LEU A 308 0.98 36.48 -14.68
CA LEU A 308 0.43 37.83 -14.54
C LEU A 308 -0.19 38.10 -13.16
N VAL A 309 -0.40 37.07 -12.35
CA VAL A 309 -0.93 37.22 -10.98
C VAL A 309 0.18 37.74 -10.08
N GLU A 310 -0.04 38.91 -9.48
CA GLU A 310 0.87 39.47 -8.48
C GLU A 310 0.41 39.00 -7.10
N THR A 311 1.32 38.47 -6.29
CA THR A 311 1.00 37.81 -5.01
C THR A 311 1.83 38.40 -3.88
N GLU A 312 1.18 38.66 -2.75
CA GLU A 312 1.85 38.97 -1.48
C GLU A 312 1.72 37.78 -0.54
N TRP A 313 2.83 37.39 0.09
CA TRP A 313 2.92 36.25 1.00
C TRP A 313 3.23 36.71 2.41
N GLU A 314 2.81 35.93 3.40
CA GLU A 314 3.18 36.14 4.79
C GLU A 314 4.69 36.02 4.97
N ALA A 315 5.28 36.97 5.70
CA ALA A 315 6.69 36.97 6.03
C ALA A 315 7.02 35.90 7.07
N SER A 316 8.20 35.30 6.96
CA SER A 316 8.65 34.23 7.84
C SER A 316 10.08 34.45 8.31
N GLU A 317 10.39 33.97 9.52
CA GLU A 317 11.78 33.87 9.97
C GLU A 317 12.63 32.97 9.05
N ASN A 318 11.98 32.11 8.26
CA ASN A 318 12.64 31.21 7.33
C ASN A 318 12.89 31.81 5.94
N ASP A 319 12.48 33.05 5.67
CA ASP A 319 12.63 33.72 4.35
C ASP A 319 14.08 33.80 3.89
N SER A 320 15.02 33.85 4.83
CA SER A 320 16.46 33.95 4.58
C SER A 320 17.25 32.68 4.90
N VAL A 321 16.58 31.56 5.24
CA VAL A 321 17.27 30.33 5.63
C VAL A 321 17.88 29.64 4.40
N SER A 322 19.18 29.40 4.45
CA SER A 322 19.92 28.71 3.39
C SER A 322 20.27 27.26 3.77
N SER A 323 20.70 26.48 2.78
CA SER A 323 21.27 25.14 3.04
C SER A 323 22.49 25.18 3.97
N THR A 324 23.26 26.28 3.97
CA THR A 324 24.40 26.49 4.88
C THR A 324 23.93 26.65 6.31
N ASP A 325 22.86 27.43 6.54
CA ASP A 325 22.30 27.64 7.88
C ASP A 325 21.74 26.33 8.46
N ILE A 326 21.05 25.55 7.62
CA ILE A 326 20.52 24.23 8.00
C ILE A 326 21.65 23.27 8.34
N ALA A 327 22.72 23.22 7.53
CA ALA A 327 23.87 22.37 7.81
C ALA A 327 24.58 22.75 9.12
N ALA A 328 24.78 24.05 9.36
CA ALA A 328 25.39 24.55 10.59
C ALA A 328 24.50 24.28 11.82
N ARG A 329 23.16 24.25 11.64
CA ARG A 329 22.23 23.85 12.68
C ARG A 329 22.37 22.37 13.03
N PHE A 330 22.41 21.47 12.04
CA PHE A 330 22.61 20.04 12.31
C PHE A 330 23.93 19.75 13.03
N ASP A 331 25.02 20.43 12.64
CA ASP A 331 26.32 20.26 13.30
C ASP A 331 26.27 20.65 14.77
N ARG A 332 25.59 21.76 15.07
CA ARG A 332 25.43 22.27 16.43
C ARG A 332 24.55 21.34 17.26
N GLU A 333 23.41 20.91 16.71
CA GLU A 333 22.52 19.97 17.40
C GLU A 333 23.21 18.62 17.66
N LEU A 334 24.05 18.14 16.75
CA LEU A 334 24.83 16.92 16.96
C LEU A 334 25.90 17.09 18.05
N ALA A 335 26.56 18.24 18.12
CA ALA A 335 27.60 18.53 19.12
C ALA A 335 27.02 18.81 20.52
N ASP A 336 25.87 19.49 20.60
CA ASP A 336 25.31 19.99 21.85
C ASP A 336 24.24 19.06 22.45
N SER A 337 23.66 18.13 21.68
CA SER A 337 22.58 17.27 22.16
C SER A 337 23.06 15.93 22.72
N ASN A 338 22.49 15.54 23.86
CA ASN A 338 22.35 14.13 24.22
C ASN A 338 21.15 13.59 23.46
N GLY A 339 21.33 13.31 22.16
CA GLY A 339 20.27 12.88 21.26
C GLY A 339 19.36 11.77 21.82
N SER A 340 18.19 11.57 21.21
CA SER A 340 17.31 10.47 21.63
C SER A 340 17.89 9.12 21.23
N LYS A 341 17.88 8.15 22.15
CA LYS A 341 18.24 6.76 21.84
C LYS A 341 17.19 6.15 20.92
N ASP A 342 17.59 5.81 19.70
CA ASP A 342 16.73 5.13 18.72
C ASP A 342 16.64 3.61 18.99
N LYS A 343 17.79 2.97 19.26
CA LYS A 343 17.88 1.54 19.59
C LYS A 343 18.99 1.28 20.60
N GLU A 344 18.70 0.49 21.64
CA GLU A 344 19.66 0.09 22.67
C GLU A 344 19.78 -1.44 22.71
N VAL A 345 20.99 -1.95 22.45
CA VAL A 345 21.30 -3.38 22.54
C VAL A 345 22.54 -3.55 23.41
N GLY A 346 22.33 -4.01 24.66
CA GLY A 346 23.39 -4.09 25.65
C GLY A 346 23.84 -2.72 26.18
N ASP A 347 25.01 -2.68 26.81
CA ASP A 347 25.63 -1.45 27.34
C ASP A 347 26.69 -0.93 26.35
N ALA A 348 26.23 -0.13 25.39
CA ALA A 348 27.09 0.43 24.35
C ALA A 348 28.18 1.37 24.91
N ASP A 349 27.85 2.13 25.95
CA ASP A 349 28.77 3.11 26.55
C ASP A 349 29.95 2.39 27.23
N ALA A 350 29.68 1.32 27.98
CA ALA A 350 30.73 0.49 28.59
C ALA A 350 31.57 -0.24 27.53
N ALA A 351 30.93 -0.75 26.46
CA ALA A 351 31.63 -1.41 25.37
C ALA A 351 32.58 -0.46 24.62
N LEU A 352 32.12 0.76 24.29
CA LEU A 352 32.94 1.78 23.64
C LEU A 352 34.07 2.27 24.56
N SER A 353 33.80 2.47 25.85
CA SER A 353 34.83 2.94 26.81
C SER A 353 35.96 1.94 27.05
N SER A 354 35.71 0.65 26.82
CA SER A 354 36.68 -0.44 27.02
C SER A 354 37.28 -0.96 25.71
N ALA A 355 36.89 -0.39 24.57
CA ALA A 355 37.35 -0.82 23.26
C ALA A 355 38.85 -0.56 23.07
N ALA A 356 39.58 -1.53 22.51
CA ALA A 356 40.99 -1.37 22.18
C ALA A 356 41.21 -0.41 21.00
N ASP A 357 40.28 -0.42 20.04
CA ASP A 357 40.26 0.46 18.88
C ASP A 357 38.93 1.23 18.84
N TYR A 358 39.01 2.55 18.61
CA TYR A 358 37.84 3.44 18.49
C TYR A 358 37.92 4.22 17.18
N ILE A 359 36.86 4.16 16.38
CA ILE A 359 36.72 4.91 15.13
C ILE A 359 35.44 5.73 15.22
N GLU A 360 35.60 7.03 15.02
CA GLU A 360 34.49 7.98 14.93
C GLU A 360 34.50 8.66 13.56
N ALA A 361 33.32 8.78 12.97
CA ALA A 361 33.13 9.46 11.70
C ALA A 361 31.79 10.20 11.69
N SER A 362 31.79 11.41 11.14
CA SER A 362 30.58 12.19 10.89
C SER A 362 30.16 12.05 9.44
N TYR A 363 28.89 11.75 9.21
CA TYR A 363 28.30 11.64 7.88
C TYR A 363 27.17 12.65 7.74
N ARG A 364 26.99 13.18 6.53
CA ARG A 364 25.89 14.09 6.21
C ARG A 364 25.22 13.61 4.94
N VAL A 365 23.90 13.71 4.91
CA VAL A 365 23.08 13.42 3.73
C VAL A 365 22.35 14.72 3.37
N PRO A 366 22.54 15.26 2.16
CA PRO A 366 21.82 16.47 1.74
C PRO A 366 20.33 16.17 1.53
N TYR A 367 19.51 17.21 1.40
CA TYR A 367 18.15 17.04 0.91
C TYR A 367 18.18 16.42 -0.49
N LEU A 368 17.48 15.30 -0.64
CA LEU A 368 17.36 14.58 -1.89
C LEU A 368 16.06 14.99 -2.59
N ALA A 369 16.18 15.46 -3.83
CA ALA A 369 15.02 15.57 -4.71
C ALA A 369 14.75 14.21 -5.35
N HIS A 370 13.52 13.72 -5.24
CA HIS A 370 13.10 12.47 -5.90
C HIS A 370 13.23 12.56 -7.42
N ALA A 371 13.05 13.75 -8.00
CA ALA A 371 13.23 14.06 -9.42
C ALA A 371 12.55 13.03 -10.35
N ALA A 372 11.28 12.72 -10.07
CA ALA A 372 10.50 11.80 -10.88
C ALA A 372 10.35 12.31 -12.31
N MET A 373 10.49 11.41 -13.29
CA MET A 373 10.32 11.74 -14.71
C MET A 373 8.89 12.15 -15.04
N GLU A 374 7.90 11.49 -14.43
CA GLU A 374 6.52 11.97 -14.36
C GLU A 374 6.41 12.96 -13.18
N PRO A 375 6.12 14.25 -13.42
CA PRO A 375 5.84 15.18 -12.35
C PRO A 375 4.58 14.78 -11.58
N MET A 376 4.54 15.15 -10.29
CA MET A 376 3.35 14.96 -9.46
C MET A 376 2.13 15.62 -10.13
N ASN A 377 1.07 14.85 -10.28
CA ASN A 377 -0.14 15.26 -10.96
C ASN A 377 -1.39 14.75 -10.23
N CYS A 378 -2.51 15.39 -10.52
CA CYS A 378 -3.82 14.99 -10.04
C CYS A 378 -4.89 15.47 -11.03
N THR A 379 -5.65 14.52 -11.56
CA THR A 379 -6.86 14.78 -12.35
C THR A 379 -8.04 14.30 -11.54
N VAL A 380 -9.06 15.16 -11.40
CA VAL A 380 -10.29 14.87 -10.65
C VAL A 380 -11.48 15.06 -11.57
N HIS A 381 -12.38 14.08 -11.57
CA HIS A 381 -13.65 14.17 -12.28
C HIS A 381 -14.78 13.98 -11.27
N ILE A 382 -15.48 15.08 -10.97
CA ILE A 382 -16.63 15.08 -10.05
C ILE A 382 -17.89 14.66 -10.82
N LYS A 383 -18.60 13.65 -10.31
CA LYS A 383 -19.83 13.08 -10.86
C LYS A 383 -20.90 13.07 -9.78
N GLY A 384 -21.65 14.17 -9.66
CA GLY A 384 -22.68 14.31 -8.62
C GLY A 384 -22.05 14.30 -7.22
N ASP A 385 -22.36 13.27 -6.44
CA ASP A 385 -21.85 13.03 -5.07
C ASP A 385 -20.59 12.14 -5.04
N THR A 386 -20.06 11.77 -6.20
CA THR A 386 -18.84 10.95 -6.33
C THR A 386 -17.72 11.70 -7.05
N ALA A 387 -16.49 11.26 -6.87
CA ALA A 387 -15.34 11.77 -7.60
C ALA A 387 -14.43 10.61 -8.03
N ASP A 388 -14.04 10.61 -9.30
CA ASP A 388 -12.96 9.78 -9.81
C ASP A 388 -11.65 10.56 -9.74
N LEU A 389 -10.57 9.89 -9.33
CA LEU A 389 -9.27 10.52 -9.15
C LEU A 389 -8.16 9.70 -9.82
N TRP A 390 -7.34 10.37 -10.59
CA TRP A 390 -6.09 9.86 -11.15
C TRP A 390 -4.95 10.68 -10.59
N THR A 391 -4.07 10.05 -9.81
CA THR A 391 -2.95 10.74 -9.17
C THR A 391 -1.81 9.78 -8.88
N SER A 392 -0.58 10.30 -8.84
CA SER A 392 0.61 9.56 -8.44
C SER A 392 0.62 9.33 -6.92
N THR A 393 -0.15 8.35 -6.44
CA THR A 393 -0.21 8.00 -5.01
C THR A 393 0.38 6.63 -4.73
N GLN A 394 1.03 6.51 -3.57
CA GLN A 394 1.40 5.22 -2.99
C GLN A 394 0.39 4.75 -1.94
N ASP A 395 -0.61 5.56 -1.59
CA ASP A 395 -1.62 5.24 -0.57
C ASP A 395 -3.03 5.51 -1.11
N ALA A 396 -3.55 4.58 -1.90
CA ALA A 396 -4.79 4.78 -2.65
C ALA A 396 -6.01 4.95 -1.74
N LEU A 397 -6.12 4.10 -0.71
CA LEU A 397 -7.20 4.17 0.28
C LEU A 397 -7.12 5.46 1.12
N GLY A 398 -5.90 5.87 1.52
CA GLY A 398 -5.69 7.10 2.28
C GLY A 398 -6.05 8.35 1.48
N ILE A 399 -5.70 8.41 0.18
CA ILE A 399 -6.10 9.51 -0.70
C ILE A 399 -7.62 9.55 -0.88
N LYS A 400 -8.26 8.41 -1.15
CA LYS A 400 -9.73 8.32 -1.22
C LYS A 400 -10.38 8.88 0.05
N GLY A 401 -9.91 8.45 1.23
CA GLY A 401 -10.42 8.92 2.52
C GLY A 401 -10.16 10.41 2.78
N ARG A 402 -9.06 10.98 2.27
CA ARG A 402 -8.80 12.42 2.37
C ARG A 402 -9.76 13.23 1.50
N VAL A 403 -9.97 12.81 0.26
CA VAL A 403 -10.81 13.52 -0.70
C VAL A 403 -12.28 13.47 -0.28
N ALA A 404 -12.74 12.33 0.23
CA ALA A 404 -14.09 12.18 0.76
C ALA A 404 -14.41 13.05 1.99
N ARG A 405 -13.43 13.72 2.59
CA ARG A 405 -13.64 14.72 3.66
C ARG A 405 -13.71 16.16 3.16
N ILE A 406 -13.29 16.40 1.91
CA ILE A 406 -13.28 17.71 1.29
C ILE A 406 -14.60 17.95 0.53
N ALA A 407 -15.08 16.91 -0.17
CA ALA A 407 -16.43 16.84 -0.74
C ALA A 407 -17.46 16.65 0.37
#